data_AF-A0A1H7DA59-F1
#
_entry.id   AF-A0A1H7DA59-F1
#
_cell.length_a   1.000
_cell.length_b   1.000
_cell.length_c   1.000
_cell.angle_alpha   90.00
_cell.angle_beta   90.00
_cell.angle_gamma   90.00
#
_symmetry.space_group_name_H-M   'P 1'
#
loop_
_entity.id
_entity.type
_entity.pdbx_description
1 polymer ?
#
loop_
_entity_poly.entity_id
_entity_poly.type
_entity_poly.pdbx_seq_one_letter_code
_entity_poly.pdbx_strand_id
1 'polypeptide(L)'
;MKFYGVYGKNGGGVYTNWQRVLDTRKYIDGVKNKAFKSRVEAVSFVIEGLENDYGVINSGLLSTAVFEKYNWFYRLIELKTILKK
;
A
#
# COMPACT_ATOMS: atom_id res chain seq x y z
N MET A 1 17.68 6.78 -3.05
CA MET A 1 16.80 5.60 -2.83
C MET A 1 15.48 5.86 -3.55
N LYS A 2 14.81 4.83 -4.09
CA LYS A 2 13.47 4.96 -4.69
C LYS A 2 12.46 4.24 -3.81
N PHE A 3 11.27 4.81 -3.68
CA PHE A 3 10.13 4.18 -3.01
C PHE A 3 9.05 3.93 -4.04
N TYR A 4 8.42 2.77 -3.98
CA TYR A 4 7.36 2.36 -4.90
C TYR A 4 6.09 2.17 -4.10
N GLY A 5 5.13 3.08 -4.27
CA GLY A 5 3.78 2.89 -3.77
C GLY A 5 3.02 1.99 -4.73
N VAL A 6 2.37 0.96 -4.22
CA VAL A 6 1.58 -0.01 -4.99
C VAL A 6 0.24 -0.20 -4.29
N TYR A 7 -0.86 -0.12 -5.02
CA TYR A 7 -2.17 -0.45 -4.49
C TYR A 7 -3.06 -1.04 -5.58
N GLY A 8 -4.18 -1.62 -5.16
CA GLY A 8 -5.26 -2.10 -6.02
C GLY A 8 -6.36 -2.74 -5.19
N LYS A 9 -7.25 -3.48 -5.85
CA LYS A 9 -8.51 -3.96 -5.27
C LYS A 9 -8.33 -4.89 -4.07
N ASN A 10 -7.20 -5.60 -4.02
CA ASN A 10 -6.94 -6.57 -2.98
C ASN A 10 -5.97 -6.08 -1.92
N GLY A 11 -5.35 -4.90 -2.05
CA GLY A 11 -4.35 -4.46 -1.08
C GLY A 11 -3.43 -3.35 -1.55
N GLY A 12 -2.48 -2.99 -0.69
CA GLY A 12 -1.44 -2.00 -1.01
C GLY A 12 -0.19 -2.12 -0.13
N GLY A 13 0.86 -1.40 -0.52
CA GLY A 13 2.16 -1.48 0.12
C GLY A 13 3.19 -0.50 -0.46
N VAL A 14 4.28 -0.30 0.29
CA VAL A 14 5.43 0.50 -0.14
C VAL A 14 6.68 -0.38 -0.19
N TYR A 15 7.39 -0.32 -1.31
CA TYR A 15 8.57 -1.13 -1.59
C TYR A 15 9.78 -0.24 -1.86
N THR A 16 10.97 -0.73 -1.55
CA THR A 16 12.23 -0.12 -2.00
C THR A 16 12.89 -0.93 -3.11
N ASN A 17 12.40 -2.15 -3.36
CA ASN A 17 12.87 -3.04 -4.41
C ASN A 17 11.78 -3.23 -5.49
N TRP A 18 12.13 -2.96 -6.76
CA TRP A 18 11.21 -3.10 -7.88
C TRP A 18 10.80 -4.55 -8.17
N GLN A 19 11.68 -5.53 -7.96
CA GLN A 19 11.33 -6.94 -8.14
C GLN A 19 10.19 -7.35 -7.21
N ARG A 20 10.20 -6.86 -5.97
CA ARG A 20 9.10 -7.11 -5.02
C ARG A 20 7.77 -6.52 -5.50
N VAL A 21 7.79 -5.36 -6.17
CA VAL A 21 6.59 -4.79 -6.80
C VAL A 21 6.05 -5.76 -7.87
N LEU A 22 6.92 -6.27 -8.73
CA LEU A 22 6.52 -7.23 -9.78
C LEU A 22 5.92 -8.49 -9.15
N ASP A 23 6.55 -9.04 -8.12
CA ASP A 23 6.08 -10.24 -7.42
C ASP A 23 4.70 -10.04 -6.77
N THR A 24 4.33 -8.80 -6.44
CA THR A 24 3.03 -8.48 -5.81
C THR A 24 1.88 -8.34 -6.81
N ARG A 25 2.18 -8.14 -8.10
CA ARG A 25 1.15 -7.92 -9.14
C ARG A 25 0.17 -9.08 -9.28
N LYS A 26 0.62 -10.31 -9.03
CA LYS A 26 -0.25 -11.51 -9.04
C LYS A 26 -1.26 -11.55 -7.88
N TYR A 27 -1.06 -10.76 -6.82
CA TYR A 27 -1.93 -10.73 -5.65
C TYR A 27 -2.87 -9.52 -5.63
N ILE A 28 -2.59 -8.53 -6.48
CA ILE A 28 -3.33 -7.27 -6.55
C ILE A 28 -4.04 -7.21 -7.89
N ASP A 29 -5.36 -7.21 -7.86
CA ASP A 29 -6.15 -6.93 -9.05
C ASP A 29 -6.20 -5.41 -9.31
N GLY A 30 -6.06 -5.01 -10.58
CA GLY A 30 -6.04 -3.60 -10.98
C GLY A 30 -4.85 -2.80 -10.43
N VAL A 31 -3.64 -3.35 -10.44
CA VAL A 31 -2.43 -2.71 -9.87
C VAL A 31 -2.24 -1.29 -10.40
N LYS A 32 -2.16 -0.34 -9.48
CA LYS A 32 -1.64 1.00 -9.70
C LYS A 32 -0.35 1.16 -8.91
N ASN A 33 0.73 1.55 -9.58
CA ASN A 33 2.03 1.73 -8.95
C ASN A 33 2.73 2.99 -9.43
N LYS A 34 3.47 3.66 -8.53
CA LYS A 34 4.26 4.86 -8.86
C LYS A 34 5.53 4.92 -8.01
N ALA A 35 6.59 5.49 -8.60
CA ALA A 35 7.89 5.66 -7.95
C ALA A 35 8.03 7.09 -7.39
N PHE A 36 8.63 7.19 -6.21
CA PHE A 36 8.79 8.42 -5.45
C PHE A 36 10.21 8.53 -4.90
N LYS A 37 10.62 9.77 -4.61
CA LYS A 37 11.90 10.06 -3.93
C LYS A 37 11.74 10.00 -2.41
N SER A 38 10.54 10.26 -1.89
CA SER A 38 10.21 10.19 -0.48
C SER A 38 9.33 8.98 -0.15
N ARG A 39 9.56 8.39 1.03
CA ARG A 39 8.69 7.37 1.60
C ARG A 39 7.29 7.90 1.87
N VAL A 40 7.22 9.14 2.38
CA VAL A 40 5.95 9.79 2.74
C VAL A 40 5.06 9.93 1.52
N GLU A 41 5.60 10.39 0.39
CA GLU A 41 4.87 10.51 -0.87
C GLU A 41 4.34 9.16 -1.37
N ALA A 42 5.15 8.09 -1.26
CA ALA A 42 4.72 6.75 -1.65
C ALA A 42 3.59 6.21 -0.78
N VAL A 43 3.63 6.50 0.52
CA VAL A 43 2.56 6.15 1.47
C VAL A 43 1.28 6.93 1.15
N SER A 44 1.37 8.26 1.01
CA SER A 44 0.21 9.10 0.65
C SER A 44 -0.46 8.62 -0.63
N PHE A 45 0.30 8.29 -1.67
CA PHE A 45 -0.23 7.73 -2.91
C PHE A 45 -1.04 6.44 -2.71
N VAL A 46 -0.55 5.53 -1.85
CA VAL A 46 -1.25 4.28 -1.56
C VAL A 46 -2.52 4.54 -0.76
N ILE A 47 -2.46 5.41 0.25
CA ILE A 47 -3.61 5.74 1.11
C ILE A 47 -4.69 6.41 0.27
N GLU A 48 -4.35 7.50 -0.43
CA GLU A 48 -5.29 8.25 -1.28
C GLU A 48 -5.87 7.37 -2.39
N GLY A 49 -5.06 6.49 -2.99
CA GLY A 49 -5.52 5.54 -3.99
C GLY A 49 -6.53 4.54 -3.44
N LEU A 50 -6.25 3.96 -2.27
CA LEU A 50 -7.15 3.01 -1.61
C LEU A 50 -8.45 3.66 -1.13
N GLU A 51 -8.39 4.90 -0.66
CA GLU A 51 -9.55 5.67 -0.23
C GLU A 51 -10.43 6.05 -1.42
N ASN A 52 -9.86 6.67 -2.46
CA ASN A 52 -10.60 7.19 -3.60
C ASN A 52 -11.17 6.09 -4.49
N ASP A 53 -10.40 5.02 -4.75
CA ASP A 53 -10.81 3.98 -5.71
C ASP A 53 -11.59 2.84 -5.04
N TYR A 54 -11.38 2.59 -3.75
CA TYR A 54 -11.92 1.41 -3.06
C TYR A 54 -12.65 1.73 -1.74
N GLY A 55 -12.78 3.00 -1.35
CA GLY A 55 -13.52 3.43 -0.17
C GLY A 55 -12.92 2.93 1.15
N VAL A 56 -11.61 2.68 1.19
CA VAL A 56 -10.92 2.22 2.39
C VAL A 56 -10.68 3.40 3.33
N ILE A 57 -11.48 3.51 4.39
CA ILE A 57 -11.41 4.61 5.35
C ILE A 57 -10.22 4.42 6.30
N ASN A 58 -9.38 5.44 6.41
CA ASN A 58 -8.17 5.45 7.21
C ASN A 58 -8.50 5.55 8.72
N SER A 59 -8.56 4.42 9.44
CA SER A 59 -8.77 4.42 10.91
C SER A 59 -7.48 4.42 11.75
N GLY A 60 -6.34 4.82 11.18
CA GLY A 60 -5.04 4.82 11.90
C GLY A 60 -4.20 3.54 11.73
N LEU A 61 -4.72 2.54 11.01
CA LEU A 61 -4.01 1.30 10.67
C LEU A 61 -2.95 1.45 9.59
N LEU A 62 -3.05 2.49 8.76
CA LEU A 62 -2.04 2.84 7.76
C LEU A 62 -1.00 3.80 8.33
N SER A 63 -0.76 3.75 9.65
CA SER A 63 0.27 4.54 10.31
C SER A 63 1.66 4.18 9.81
N THR A 64 2.59 5.13 9.91
CA THR A 64 3.99 5.00 9.46
C THR A 64 4.66 3.72 9.99
N ALA A 65 4.29 3.25 11.19
CA ALA A 65 4.79 2.02 11.80
C ALA A 65 4.48 0.74 10.99
N VAL A 66 3.31 0.69 10.33
CA VAL A 66 2.89 -0.45 9.49
C VAL A 66 3.67 -0.49 8.17
N PHE A 67 4.11 0.68 7.69
CA PHE A 67 4.96 0.83 6.51
C PHE A 67 6.46 0.88 6.82
N GLU A 68 6.87 0.84 8.09
CA GLU A 68 8.28 0.99 8.51
C GLU A 68 9.12 -0.22 8.16
N LYS A 69 8.46 -1.34 7.92
CA LYS A 69 9.11 -2.58 7.55
C LYS A 69 8.96 -2.75 6.04
N TYR A 70 10.07 -2.45 5.36
CA TYR A 70 10.16 -2.30 3.92
C TYR A 70 9.79 -3.58 3.17
N ASN A 71 9.20 -3.41 1.99
CA ASN A 71 8.84 -4.48 1.05
C ASN A 71 7.70 -5.38 1.51
N TRP A 72 6.59 -4.77 1.90
CA TRP A 72 5.44 -5.46 2.46
C TRP A 72 4.13 -5.12 1.79
N PHE A 73 3.24 -6.12 1.80
CA PHE A 73 1.93 -6.13 1.18
C PHE A 73 0.87 -6.38 2.24
N TYR A 74 -0.23 -5.63 2.19
CA TYR A 74 -1.40 -5.83 3.03
C TYR A 74 -2.62 -6.12 2.20
N ARG A 75 -3.39 -7.15 2.56
CA ARG A 75 -4.70 -7.37 1.93
C ARG A 75 -5.76 -6.44 2.52
N LEU A 76 -6.70 -5.99 1.69
CA LEU A 76 -7.83 -5.19 2.18
C LEU A 76 -8.67 -5.92 3.23
N ILE A 77 -8.77 -7.26 3.15
CA ILE A 77 -9.48 -8.06 4.17
C ILE A 77 -8.75 -8.04 5.52
N GLU A 78 -7.42 -8.02 5.51
CA GLU A 78 -6.61 -7.90 6.73
C GLU A 78 -6.78 -6.50 7.32
N LEU A 79 -6.79 -5.46 6.48
CA LEU A 79 -7.10 -4.10 6.91
C LEU A 79 -8.51 -4.03 7.51
N LYS A 80 -9.55 -4.57 6.86
CA LYS A 80 -10.94 -4.58 7.35
C LYS A 80 -11.13 -5.32 8.68
N THR A 81 -10.33 -6.35 8.95
CA THR A 81 -10.45 -7.17 10.16
C THR A 81 -9.77 -6.54 11.36
N ILE A 82 -8.71 -5.74 11.14
CA ILE A 82 -8.02 -5.02 12.21
C ILE A 82 -8.79 -3.73 12.59
N LEU A 83 -9.79 -3.29 11.79
CA LEU A 83 -10.67 -2.14 12.08
C LEU A 83 -11.62 -2.31 13.29
N LYS A 84 -11.57 -3.41 14.05
CA LYS A 84 -12.43 -3.57 15.24
C LYS A 84 -11.76 -3.02 16.50
N LYS A 85 -12.19 -1.79 16.84
CA LYS A 85 -12.24 -1.12 18.16
C LYS A 85 -11.09 -1.34 19.14
#